data_AF-A0AAD9CS51-F1
#
_entry.id   AF-A0AAD9CS51-F1
#
_cell.length_a   1.000
_cell.length_b   1.000
_cell.length_c   1.000
_cell.angle_alpha   90.00
_cell.angle_beta   90.00
_cell.angle_gamma   90.00
#
_symmetry.space_group_name_H-M   'P 1'
#
loop_
_entity.id
_entity.type
_entity.pdbx_description
1 polymer ?
#
loop_
_entity_poly.entity_id
_entity_poly.type
_entity_poly.pdbx_seq_one_letter_code
_entity_poly.pdbx_strand_id
1 'polypeptide(L)'
;MFKTLLCSSSNKGRLQKMICSYLTDLAQSVDVEIVYSVGSHCTNLSTQQPMQNYSFDQSEADTVLFSTYVVLRESGYSGPVVIDATDTDVYVAAALISQQLPGMLCIKRKQETVRCCDMTTDMMADCIVQLHCMTGCDANSGFYGKGKKSVYDQVAKSPVARQQLSRCGDNLALTEEVLEQLFAFTRSIIYGDNKSKTMAEARAAKWRTIKKKSFIRLPPDADSLRQHCLRANYLAYLVRHPSLKHHPSPIGHGWELVGGCCRPVRHTRPALPMHLPAPRPTEEGQEDEEDESDDDDENRVAAVQRGDSSESEDSECSEAGCSDSD
;
A
#
# COMPACT_ATOMS: atom_id res chain seq x y z
N MET A 1 1.53 27.28 -0.74
CA MET A 1 0.76 27.93 -1.83
C MET A 1 0.41 26.95 -2.96
N PHE A 2 1.38 26.23 -3.55
CA PHE A 2 1.11 25.30 -4.67
C PHE A 2 0.25 24.07 -4.28
N LYS A 3 0.50 23.44 -3.12
CA LYS A 3 -0.36 22.33 -2.63
C LYS A 3 -1.83 22.73 -2.52
N THR A 4 -2.10 23.91 -1.96
CA THR A 4 -3.46 24.46 -1.80
C THR A 4 -4.11 24.78 -3.15
N LEU A 5 -3.33 25.25 -4.13
CA LEU A 5 -3.80 25.52 -5.49
C LEU A 5 -4.35 24.24 -6.15
N LEU A 6 -3.63 23.12 -5.99
CA LEU A 6 -4.01 21.82 -6.56
C LEU A 6 -5.11 21.10 -5.77
N CYS A 7 -5.57 21.60 -4.61
CA CYS A 7 -6.73 21.03 -3.93
C CYS A 7 -8.05 21.33 -4.65
N SER A 8 -8.11 22.38 -5.48
CA SER A 8 -9.29 22.73 -6.27
C SER A 8 -9.39 21.88 -7.54
N SER A 9 -10.52 21.17 -7.72
CA SER A 9 -10.81 20.39 -8.94
C SER A 9 -10.76 21.24 -10.21
N SER A 10 -11.22 22.50 -10.14
CA SER A 10 -11.13 23.44 -11.27
C SER A 10 -9.69 23.75 -11.65
N ASN A 11 -8.81 23.97 -10.66
CA ASN A 11 -7.40 24.25 -10.92
C ASN A 11 -6.69 23.03 -11.50
N LYS A 12 -6.99 21.82 -11.00
CA LYS A 12 -6.49 20.56 -11.60
C LYS A 12 -6.89 20.44 -13.06
N GLY A 13 -8.17 20.68 -13.37
CA GLY A 13 -8.67 20.63 -14.75
C GLY A 13 -8.00 21.67 -15.67
N ARG A 14 -7.73 22.88 -15.17
CA ARG A 14 -6.98 23.90 -15.92
C ARG A 14 -5.53 23.50 -16.17
N LEU A 15 -4.86 22.93 -15.17
CA LEU A 15 -3.50 22.41 -15.31
C LEU A 15 -3.45 21.26 -16.33
N GLN A 16 -4.38 20.32 -16.27
CA GLN A 16 -4.47 19.22 -17.25
C GLN A 16 -4.64 19.74 -18.68
N LYS A 17 -5.53 20.74 -18.90
CA LYS A 17 -5.71 21.37 -20.21
C LYS A 17 -4.44 22.04 -20.72
N MET A 18 -3.74 22.76 -19.85
CA MET A 18 -2.48 23.41 -20.19
C MET A 18 -1.40 22.38 -20.57
N ILE A 19 -1.26 21.29 -19.80
CA ILE A 19 -0.32 20.20 -20.10
C ILE A 19 -0.69 19.53 -21.43
N CYS A 20 -1.96 19.21 -21.66
CA CYS A 20 -2.43 18.60 -22.90
C CYS A 20 -2.14 19.49 -24.12
N SER A 21 -2.39 20.80 -24.02
CA SER A 21 -2.06 21.76 -25.09
C SER A 21 -0.56 21.75 -25.41
N TYR A 22 0.28 21.88 -24.37
CA TYR A 22 1.74 21.86 -24.55
C TYR A 22 2.23 20.55 -25.19
N LEU A 23 1.72 19.40 -24.72
CA LEU A 23 2.07 18.11 -25.29
C LEU A 23 1.55 17.92 -26.72
N THR A 24 0.42 18.56 -27.06
CA THR A 24 -0.12 18.52 -28.43
C THR A 24 0.76 19.31 -29.39
N ASP A 25 1.23 20.50 -28.98
CA ASP A 25 2.17 21.29 -29.77
C ASP A 25 3.50 20.53 -29.94
N LEU A 26 3.99 19.92 -28.85
CA LEU A 26 5.19 19.09 -28.89
C LEU A 26 5.03 17.90 -29.85
N ALA A 27 3.89 17.20 -29.80
CA ALA A 27 3.59 16.04 -30.65
C ALA A 27 3.58 16.34 -32.15
N GLN A 28 3.40 17.61 -32.55
CA GLN A 28 3.52 18.05 -33.95
C GLN A 28 4.97 18.28 -34.38
N SER A 29 5.87 18.49 -33.41
CA SER A 29 7.28 18.82 -33.66
C SER A 29 8.24 17.64 -33.57
N VAL A 30 7.76 16.48 -33.10
CA VAL A 30 8.57 15.27 -32.89
C VAL A 30 8.01 14.11 -33.71
N ASP A 31 8.90 13.26 -34.22
CA ASP A 31 8.52 12.00 -34.88
C ASP A 31 8.34 10.88 -33.85
N VAL A 32 7.58 11.16 -32.80
CA VAL A 32 7.28 10.23 -31.71
C VAL A 32 5.79 10.27 -31.44
N GLU A 33 5.17 9.10 -31.35
CA GLU A 33 3.78 8.99 -30.95
C GLU A 33 3.62 9.38 -29.48
N ILE A 34 2.84 10.42 -29.22
CA ILE A 34 2.48 10.84 -27.87
C ILE A 34 1.01 10.51 -27.63
N VAL A 35 0.76 9.65 -26.64
CA VAL A 35 -0.57 9.25 -26.21
C VAL A 35 -0.87 9.89 -24.86
N TYR A 36 -2.03 10.54 -24.76
CA TYR A 36 -2.46 11.23 -23.55
C TYR A 36 -3.76 10.65 -23.01
N SER A 37 -3.74 10.23 -21.75
CA SER A 37 -4.89 9.62 -21.05
C SER A 37 -5.29 10.46 -19.85
N VAL A 38 -6.58 10.84 -19.78
CA VAL A 38 -7.19 11.52 -18.64
C VAL A 38 -8.61 11.02 -18.43
N GLY A 39 -8.87 10.50 -17.23
CA GLY A 39 -10.14 9.84 -16.92
C GLY A 39 -10.40 8.71 -17.91
N SER A 40 -11.62 8.67 -18.46
CA SER A 40 -12.03 7.65 -19.43
C SER A 40 -11.64 7.93 -20.88
N HIS A 41 -10.80 8.93 -21.13
CA HIS A 41 -10.43 9.35 -22.48
C HIS A 41 -8.94 9.21 -22.71
N CYS A 42 -8.60 8.52 -23.81
CA CYS A 42 -7.24 8.40 -24.29
C CYS A 42 -7.17 8.87 -25.74
N THR A 43 -6.17 9.70 -26.07
CA THR A 43 -6.04 10.35 -27.39
C THR A 43 -4.59 10.27 -27.87
N ASN A 44 -4.40 9.92 -29.13
CA ASN A 44 -3.12 10.10 -29.80
C ASN A 44 -3.00 11.57 -30.20
N LEU A 45 -2.04 12.29 -29.62
CA LEU A 45 -1.92 13.75 -29.79
C LEU A 45 -1.41 14.16 -31.18
N SER A 46 -0.64 13.29 -31.85
CA SER A 46 -0.13 13.56 -33.21
C SER A 46 -1.25 13.50 -34.26
N THR A 47 -2.18 12.55 -34.13
CA THR A 47 -3.30 12.34 -35.06
C THR A 47 -4.62 12.96 -34.59
N GLN A 48 -4.68 13.38 -33.32
CA GLN A 48 -5.87 13.81 -32.61
C GLN A 48 -7.02 12.78 -32.63
N GLN A 49 -6.69 11.50 -32.82
CA GLN A 49 -7.69 10.43 -32.84
C GLN A 49 -7.84 9.79 -31.46
N PRO A 50 -9.08 9.42 -31.07
CA PRO A 50 -9.32 8.71 -29.82
C PRO A 50 -8.75 7.29 -29.89
N MET A 51 -8.14 6.85 -28.79
CA MET A 51 -7.56 5.52 -28.63
C MET A 51 -8.43 4.66 -27.72
N GLN A 52 -9.50 4.08 -28.29
CA GLN A 52 -10.49 3.30 -27.53
C GLN A 52 -9.89 2.10 -26.79
N ASN A 53 -8.83 1.48 -27.34
CA ASN A 53 -8.17 0.35 -26.69
C ASN A 53 -7.45 0.73 -25.38
N TYR A 54 -7.11 2.01 -25.22
CA TYR A 54 -6.41 2.57 -24.06
C TYR A 54 -7.33 3.43 -23.18
N SER A 55 -8.65 3.33 -23.38
CA SER A 55 -9.64 4.03 -22.57
C SER A 55 -10.14 3.09 -21.47
N PHE A 56 -10.03 3.54 -20.21
CA PHE A 56 -10.37 2.78 -19.00
C PHE A 56 -11.32 3.61 -18.14
N ASP A 57 -12.28 3.00 -17.44
CA ASP A 57 -13.16 3.77 -16.53
C ASP A 57 -12.53 4.14 -15.19
N GLN A 58 -11.28 3.73 -14.98
CA GLN A 58 -10.49 4.06 -13.80
C GLN A 58 -9.98 5.50 -13.84
N SER A 59 -9.99 6.14 -12.67
CA SER A 59 -9.48 7.50 -12.50
C SER A 59 -8.08 7.57 -11.91
N GLU A 60 -7.60 6.50 -11.28
CA GLU A 60 -6.27 6.41 -10.68
C GLU A 60 -5.18 6.13 -11.73
N ALA A 61 -4.16 7.00 -11.76
CA ALA A 61 -3.15 7.00 -12.81
C ALA A 61 -2.23 5.77 -12.76
N ASP A 62 -1.89 5.30 -11.57
CA ASP A 62 -1.09 4.09 -11.34
C ASP A 62 -1.77 2.85 -11.93
N THR A 63 -3.07 2.68 -11.73
CA THR A 63 -3.83 1.59 -12.33
C THR A 63 -3.84 1.70 -13.86
N VAL A 64 -4.11 2.90 -14.40
CA VAL A 64 -4.12 3.13 -15.86
C VAL A 64 -2.74 2.86 -16.50
N LEU A 65 -1.63 3.13 -15.81
CA LEU A 65 -0.29 2.81 -16.29
C LEU A 65 -0.13 1.31 -16.57
N PHE A 66 -0.59 0.46 -15.64
CA PHE A 66 -0.46 -0.98 -15.82
C PHE A 66 -1.50 -1.57 -16.76
N SER A 67 -2.70 -1.00 -16.83
CA SER A 67 -3.66 -1.37 -17.87
C SER A 67 -3.13 -1.05 -19.27
N THR A 68 -2.45 0.09 -19.41
CA THR A 68 -1.74 0.45 -20.65
C THR A 68 -0.62 -0.53 -20.97
N TYR A 69 0.15 -0.94 -19.96
CA TYR A 69 1.18 -1.98 -20.12
C TYR A 69 0.60 -3.29 -20.66
N VAL A 70 -0.52 -3.75 -20.11
CA VAL A 70 -1.23 -4.95 -20.61
C VAL A 70 -1.59 -4.79 -22.08
N VAL A 71 -2.25 -3.70 -22.45
CA VAL A 71 -2.68 -3.46 -23.84
C VAL A 71 -1.49 -3.45 -24.80
N LEU A 72 -0.36 -2.86 -24.41
CA LEU A 72 0.87 -2.89 -25.21
C LEU A 72 1.40 -4.32 -25.41
N ARG A 73 1.37 -5.15 -24.37
CA ARG A 73 1.80 -6.55 -24.48
C ARG A 73 0.86 -7.36 -25.35
N GLU A 74 -0.45 -7.19 -25.19
CA GLU A 74 -1.47 -7.85 -26.00
C GLU A 74 -1.42 -7.41 -27.48
N SER A 75 -1.01 -6.17 -27.76
CA SER A 75 -0.79 -5.70 -29.13
C SER A 75 0.52 -6.22 -29.75
N GLY A 76 1.29 -7.05 -29.04
CA GLY A 76 2.52 -7.68 -29.53
C GLY A 76 3.79 -6.85 -29.32
N TYR A 77 3.75 -5.75 -28.56
CA TYR A 77 4.97 -4.98 -28.27
C TYR A 77 5.90 -5.77 -27.35
N SER A 78 7.08 -6.13 -27.85
CA SER A 78 8.08 -6.95 -27.14
C SER A 78 9.24 -6.13 -26.55
N GLY A 79 9.31 -4.83 -26.85
CA GLY A 79 10.37 -3.95 -26.36
C GLY A 79 10.28 -3.62 -24.86
N PRO A 80 11.31 -2.95 -24.31
CA PRO A 80 11.27 -2.47 -22.93
C PRO A 80 10.21 -1.38 -22.75
N VAL A 81 9.44 -1.46 -21.67
CA VAL A 81 8.53 -0.39 -21.23
C VAL A 81 9.11 0.22 -19.98
N VAL A 82 9.29 1.55 -19.98
CA VAL A 82 9.84 2.30 -18.85
C VAL A 82 8.74 3.18 -18.26
N ILE A 83 8.43 2.97 -16.99
CA ILE A 83 7.52 3.82 -16.22
C ILE A 83 8.34 4.93 -15.56
N ASP A 84 7.92 6.19 -15.75
CA ASP A 84 8.46 7.34 -15.01
C ASP A 84 7.44 7.77 -13.93
N ALA A 85 7.62 7.24 -12.73
CA ALA A 85 6.78 7.55 -11.57
C ALA A 85 7.60 7.52 -10.28
N THR A 86 7.19 8.30 -9.29
CA THR A 86 7.82 8.36 -7.97
C THR A 86 6.92 7.86 -6.85
N ASP A 87 5.69 7.46 -7.18
CA ASP A 87 4.69 6.99 -6.23
C ASP A 87 4.98 5.55 -5.77
N THR A 88 4.85 5.30 -4.47
CA THR A 88 5.06 3.98 -3.87
C THR A 88 4.08 2.95 -4.41
N ASP A 89 2.85 3.35 -4.70
CA ASP A 89 1.80 2.45 -5.19
C ASP A 89 2.19 1.87 -6.56
N VAL A 90 2.85 2.68 -7.40
CA VAL A 90 3.41 2.25 -8.69
C VAL A 90 4.55 1.26 -8.50
N TYR A 91 5.47 1.49 -7.55
CA TYR A 91 6.58 0.55 -7.28
C TYR A 91 6.05 -0.82 -6.80
N VAL A 92 5.04 -0.82 -5.93
CA VAL A 92 4.42 -2.05 -5.40
C VAL A 92 3.70 -2.83 -6.50
N ALA A 93 2.92 -2.14 -7.33
CA ALA A 93 2.22 -2.77 -8.46
C ALA A 93 3.20 -3.29 -9.53
N ALA A 94 4.25 -2.53 -9.87
CA ALA A 94 5.25 -2.95 -10.84
C ALA A 94 6.00 -4.22 -10.41
N ALA A 95 6.31 -4.35 -9.12
CA ALA A 95 6.98 -5.52 -8.56
C ALA A 95 6.16 -6.80 -8.76
N LEU A 96 4.84 -6.74 -8.59
CA LEU A 96 3.95 -7.88 -8.87
C LEU A 96 3.78 -8.11 -10.39
N ILE A 97 3.42 -7.06 -11.12
CA ILE A 97 2.97 -7.17 -12.50
C ILE A 97 4.10 -7.61 -13.44
N SER A 98 5.33 -7.21 -13.15
CA SER A 98 6.50 -7.67 -13.91
C SER A 98 6.81 -9.16 -13.77
N GLN A 99 6.29 -9.82 -12.73
CA GLN A 99 6.40 -11.28 -12.57
C GLN A 99 5.23 -12.03 -13.21
N GLN A 100 4.05 -11.39 -13.30
CA GLN A 100 2.84 -12.02 -13.85
C GLN A 100 2.70 -11.87 -15.37
N LEU A 101 3.22 -10.77 -15.93
CA LEU A 101 3.06 -10.45 -17.35
C LEU A 101 4.39 -10.52 -18.09
N PRO A 102 4.39 -11.00 -19.34
CA PRO A 102 5.60 -11.10 -20.14
C PRO A 102 6.16 -9.72 -20.53
N GLY A 103 7.47 -9.71 -20.82
CA GLY A 103 8.18 -8.56 -21.35
C GLY A 103 8.98 -7.80 -20.29
N MET A 104 9.85 -6.90 -20.75
CA MET A 104 10.72 -6.12 -19.89
C MET A 104 9.99 -4.87 -19.39
N LEU A 105 9.60 -4.88 -18.12
CA LEU A 105 9.05 -3.73 -17.41
C LEU A 105 10.12 -3.11 -16.50
N CYS A 106 10.36 -1.82 -16.69
CA CYS A 106 11.34 -1.04 -15.94
C CYS A 106 10.68 0.19 -15.32
N ILE A 107 11.26 0.67 -14.22
CA ILE A 107 10.86 1.94 -13.60
C ILE A 107 12.08 2.85 -13.49
N LYS A 108 11.89 4.12 -13.81
CA LYS A 108 12.91 5.14 -13.66
C LYS A 108 13.03 5.54 -12.19
N ARG A 109 14.27 5.59 -11.70
CA ARG A 109 14.61 5.99 -10.34
C ARG A 109 15.75 7.00 -10.40
N LYS A 110 15.42 8.28 -10.31
CA LYS A 110 16.37 9.38 -10.51
C LYS A 110 17.07 9.26 -11.87
N GLN A 111 18.37 8.91 -11.87
CA GLN A 111 19.20 8.74 -13.06
C GLN A 111 19.33 7.27 -13.50
N GLU A 112 18.76 6.33 -12.75
CA GLU A 112 18.84 4.90 -13.02
C GLU A 112 17.52 4.35 -13.55
N THR A 113 17.60 3.24 -14.28
CA THR A 113 16.43 2.46 -14.69
C THR A 113 16.55 1.09 -14.04
N VAL A 114 15.54 0.71 -13.25
CA VAL A 114 15.53 -0.54 -12.50
C VAL A 114 14.53 -1.49 -13.15
N ARG A 115 14.93 -2.74 -13.36
CA ARG A 115 14.02 -3.79 -13.81
C ARG A 115 13.07 -4.15 -12.67
N CYS A 116 11.76 -4.13 -12.95
CA CYS A 116 10.77 -4.28 -11.89
C CYS A 116 10.74 -5.69 -11.29
N CYS A 117 11.11 -6.71 -12.08
CA CYS A 117 11.20 -8.09 -11.60
C CYS A 117 12.27 -8.28 -10.51
N ASP A 118 13.27 -7.39 -10.46
CA ASP A 118 14.39 -7.47 -9.52
C ASP A 118 14.12 -6.67 -8.24
N MET A 119 12.98 -5.96 -8.15
CA MET A 119 12.63 -5.12 -7.00
C MET A 119 12.20 -5.93 -5.77
N THR A 120 11.77 -7.16 -5.97
CA THR A 120 11.32 -8.08 -4.94
C THR A 120 11.73 -9.50 -5.30
N THR A 121 11.85 -10.37 -4.30
CA THR A 121 12.00 -11.81 -4.56
C THR A 121 10.68 -12.38 -5.05
N ASP A 122 10.73 -13.47 -5.83
CA ASP A 122 9.55 -14.21 -6.29
C ASP A 122 8.63 -14.59 -5.14
N MET A 123 9.22 -15.02 -4.01
CA MET A 123 8.47 -15.37 -2.81
C MET A 123 7.67 -14.20 -2.23
N MET A 124 8.18 -12.97 -2.38
CA MET A 124 7.55 -11.77 -1.83
C MET A 124 6.55 -11.14 -2.81
N ALA A 125 6.76 -11.29 -4.12
CA ALA A 125 5.90 -10.68 -5.13
C ALA A 125 4.42 -11.06 -4.96
N ASP A 126 4.12 -12.33 -4.69
CA ASP A 126 2.75 -12.82 -4.53
C ASP A 126 1.99 -12.15 -3.38
N CYS A 127 2.71 -11.63 -2.37
CA CYS A 127 2.12 -11.04 -1.17
C CYS A 127 2.37 -9.54 -1.00
N ILE A 128 3.24 -8.90 -1.81
CA ILE A 128 3.68 -7.52 -1.58
C ILE A 128 2.53 -6.52 -1.69
N VAL A 129 1.63 -6.72 -2.66
CA VAL A 129 0.45 -5.88 -2.85
C VAL A 129 -0.49 -5.97 -1.64
N GLN A 130 -0.78 -7.19 -1.18
CA GLN A 130 -1.65 -7.36 -0.01
C GLN A 130 -0.99 -6.81 1.26
N LEU A 131 0.32 -7.01 1.45
CA LEU A 131 1.07 -6.43 2.54
C LEU A 131 0.95 -4.90 2.53
N HIS A 132 1.13 -4.28 1.37
CA HIS A 132 1.00 -2.85 1.18
C HIS A 132 -0.41 -2.34 1.56
N CYS A 133 -1.45 -2.98 1.02
CA CYS A 133 -2.84 -2.61 1.28
C CYS A 133 -3.25 -2.82 2.75
N MET A 134 -2.73 -3.87 3.42
CA MET A 134 -3.02 -4.17 4.82
C MET A 134 -2.30 -3.23 5.79
N THR A 135 -1.09 -2.80 5.45
CA THR A 135 -0.26 -1.94 6.31
C THR A 135 -0.47 -0.44 6.05
N GLY A 136 -1.38 -0.12 5.13
CA GLY A 136 -1.92 1.22 4.89
C GLY A 136 -1.43 1.82 3.58
N CYS A 137 -2.34 2.15 2.68
CA CYS A 137 -2.08 2.89 1.44
C CYS A 137 -3.03 4.09 1.39
N ASP A 138 -3.07 4.82 0.28
CA ASP A 138 -3.92 6.01 0.18
C ASP A 138 -5.41 5.71 0.42
N ALA A 139 -5.88 4.54 0.01
CA ALA A 139 -7.27 4.11 0.14
C ALA A 139 -7.57 3.21 1.36
N ASN A 140 -6.57 2.83 2.17
CA ASN A 140 -6.79 1.96 3.33
C ASN A 140 -5.86 2.30 4.51
N SER A 141 -6.37 2.22 5.73
CA SER A 141 -5.62 2.65 6.93
C SER A 141 -4.45 1.72 7.28
N GLY A 142 -3.41 2.25 7.92
CA GLY A 142 -2.37 1.42 8.56
C GLY A 142 -2.73 1.02 10.00
N PHE A 143 -2.03 0.01 10.53
CA PHE A 143 -2.11 -0.33 11.95
C PHE A 143 -1.25 0.64 12.78
N TYR A 144 -1.78 1.10 13.93
CA TYR A 144 -1.10 2.09 14.75
C TYR A 144 0.26 1.61 15.26
N GLY A 145 1.31 2.41 15.03
CA GLY A 145 2.67 2.09 15.44
C GLY A 145 3.33 0.94 14.66
N LYS A 146 2.79 0.57 13.50
CA LYS A 146 3.28 -0.54 12.67
C LYS A 146 3.71 -0.02 11.31
N GLY A 147 5.01 0.17 11.13
CA GLY A 147 5.60 0.66 9.88
C GLY A 147 5.74 -0.44 8.83
N LYS A 148 5.52 -0.09 7.55
CA LYS A 148 5.61 -1.00 6.40
C LYS A 148 6.91 -1.80 6.36
N LYS A 149 8.05 -1.11 6.54
CA LYS A 149 9.38 -1.76 6.52
C LYS A 149 9.54 -2.82 7.60
N SER A 150 9.11 -2.51 8.83
CA SER A 150 9.18 -3.46 9.95
C SER A 150 8.29 -4.68 9.73
N VAL A 151 7.09 -4.49 9.15
CA VAL A 151 6.20 -5.62 8.81
C VAL A 151 6.77 -6.42 7.65
N TYR A 152 7.28 -5.75 6.61
CA TYR A 152 7.95 -6.39 5.47
C TYR A 152 9.08 -7.32 5.94
N ASP A 153 9.95 -6.86 6.84
CA ASP A 153 11.08 -7.65 7.34
C ASP A 153 10.63 -8.91 8.09
N GLN A 154 9.48 -8.85 8.76
CA GLN A 154 8.89 -10.02 9.42
C GLN A 154 8.29 -11.00 8.41
N VAL A 155 7.58 -10.50 7.39
CA VAL A 155 6.97 -11.33 6.33
C VAL A 155 8.03 -11.98 5.45
N ALA A 156 9.11 -11.27 5.11
CA ALA A 156 10.24 -11.80 4.37
C ALA A 156 10.90 -13.01 5.07
N LYS A 157 10.78 -13.11 6.40
CA LYS A 157 11.31 -14.23 7.20
C LYS A 157 10.28 -15.32 7.48
N SER A 158 9.00 -15.10 7.19
CA SER A 158 7.90 -16.01 7.57
C SER A 158 7.17 -16.56 6.34
N PRO A 159 7.45 -17.82 5.93
CA PRO A 159 6.69 -18.49 4.87
C PRO A 159 5.19 -18.54 5.14
N VAL A 160 4.81 -18.71 6.41
CA VAL A 160 3.40 -18.73 6.84
C VAL A 160 2.74 -17.38 6.59
N ALA A 161 3.42 -16.27 6.94
CA ALA A 161 2.87 -14.94 6.69
C ALA A 161 2.72 -14.65 5.20
N ARG A 162 3.68 -15.08 4.37
CA ARG A 162 3.57 -14.97 2.91
C ARG A 162 2.36 -15.73 2.39
N GLN A 163 2.17 -16.97 2.84
CA GLN A 163 1.03 -17.79 2.46
C GLN A 163 -0.31 -17.17 2.88
N GLN A 164 -0.39 -16.60 4.09
CA GLN A 164 -1.60 -15.93 4.59
C GLN A 164 -2.01 -14.72 3.75
N LEU A 165 -1.05 -14.08 3.07
CA LEU A 165 -1.28 -12.88 2.27
C LEU A 165 -1.47 -13.19 0.78
N SER A 166 -0.92 -14.30 0.27
CA SER A 166 -0.79 -14.54 -1.19
C SER A 166 -2.11 -14.77 -1.94
N ARG A 167 -3.15 -15.22 -1.25
CA ARG A 167 -4.48 -15.52 -1.83
C ARG A 167 -5.39 -14.29 -1.96
N CYS A 168 -4.94 -13.14 -1.49
CA CYS A 168 -5.76 -11.93 -1.53
C CYS A 168 -5.70 -11.27 -2.90
N GLY A 169 -6.84 -10.75 -3.33
CA GLY A 169 -7.00 -10.11 -4.63
C GLY A 169 -7.20 -11.10 -5.78
N ASP A 170 -7.18 -12.42 -5.55
CA ASP A 170 -7.49 -13.40 -6.61
C ASP A 170 -8.98 -13.34 -7.01
N ASN A 171 -9.85 -13.01 -6.05
CA ASN A 171 -11.28 -12.83 -6.26
C ASN A 171 -11.79 -11.61 -5.47
N LEU A 172 -12.85 -10.97 -5.96
CA LEU A 172 -13.50 -9.85 -5.26
C LEU A 172 -14.10 -10.28 -3.91
N ALA A 173 -14.72 -11.46 -3.87
CA ALA A 173 -15.27 -12.03 -2.66
C ALA A 173 -14.16 -12.68 -1.83
N LEU A 174 -13.98 -12.19 -0.61
CA LEU A 174 -13.05 -12.77 0.35
C LEU A 174 -13.74 -13.94 1.07
N THR A 175 -13.17 -15.14 1.00
CA THR A 175 -13.72 -16.30 1.72
C THR A 175 -13.41 -16.21 3.22
N GLU A 176 -14.22 -16.85 4.05
CA GLU A 176 -13.98 -16.89 5.51
C GLU A 176 -12.63 -17.56 5.86
N GLU A 177 -12.18 -18.51 5.03
CA GLU A 177 -10.87 -19.14 5.18
C GLU A 177 -9.73 -18.12 5.02
N VAL A 178 -9.75 -17.33 3.94
CA VAL A 178 -8.73 -16.30 3.69
C VAL A 178 -8.83 -15.19 4.74
N LEU A 179 -10.05 -14.85 5.17
CA LEU A 179 -10.22 -13.85 6.23
C LEU A 179 -9.61 -14.31 7.56
N GLU A 180 -9.80 -15.57 7.97
CA GLU A 180 -9.16 -16.08 9.19
C GLU A 180 -7.63 -16.13 9.04
N GLN A 181 -7.10 -16.39 7.84
CA GLN A 181 -5.67 -16.27 7.56
C GLN A 181 -5.15 -14.84 7.77
N LEU A 182 -5.90 -13.83 7.32
CA LEU A 182 -5.58 -12.42 7.56
C LEU A 182 -5.71 -12.02 9.04
N PHE A 183 -6.65 -12.62 9.77
CA PHE A 183 -6.77 -12.41 11.22
C PHE A 183 -5.57 -13.01 11.95
N ALA A 184 -5.19 -14.24 11.60
CA ALA A 184 -4.01 -14.89 12.14
C ALA A 184 -2.73 -14.07 11.83
N PHE A 185 -2.57 -13.59 10.59
CA PHE A 185 -1.49 -12.68 10.20
C PHE A 185 -1.46 -11.42 11.07
N THR A 186 -2.63 -10.80 11.28
CA THR A 186 -2.75 -9.59 12.10
C THR A 186 -2.34 -9.87 13.54
N ARG A 187 -2.80 -10.98 14.13
CA ARG A 187 -2.39 -11.37 15.50
C ARG A 187 -0.88 -11.61 15.59
N SER A 188 -0.34 -12.50 14.76
CA SER A 188 1.03 -13.00 14.88
C SER A 188 2.08 -12.01 14.41
N ILE A 189 1.90 -11.39 13.23
CA ILE A 189 2.90 -10.52 12.61
C ILE A 189 2.73 -9.07 13.03
N ILE A 190 1.49 -8.56 12.98
CA ILE A 190 1.27 -7.14 13.30
C ILE A 190 1.38 -6.92 14.81
N TYR A 191 0.74 -7.74 15.62
CA TYR A 191 0.71 -7.54 17.08
C TYR A 191 1.66 -8.44 17.88
N GLY A 192 2.34 -9.40 17.26
CA GLY A 192 3.27 -10.31 17.94
C GLY A 192 2.58 -11.32 18.86
N ASP A 193 1.27 -11.53 18.70
CA ASP A 193 0.48 -12.43 19.53
C ASP A 193 0.28 -13.77 18.83
N ASN A 194 1.08 -14.75 19.25
CA ASN A 194 1.02 -16.13 18.76
C ASN A 194 0.20 -17.05 19.68
N LYS A 195 -0.34 -16.53 20.79
CA LYS A 195 -1.04 -17.33 21.81
C LYS A 195 -2.55 -17.25 21.65
N SER A 196 -3.06 -16.06 21.32
CA SER A 196 -4.49 -15.84 21.15
C SER A 196 -5.03 -16.49 19.89
N LYS A 197 -6.19 -17.15 20.01
CA LYS A 197 -6.91 -17.80 18.91
C LYS A 197 -7.91 -16.86 18.26
N THR A 198 -8.32 -15.80 18.94
CA THR A 198 -9.29 -14.81 18.42
C THR A 198 -8.78 -13.38 18.57
N MET A 199 -9.36 -12.45 17.79
CA MET A 199 -9.06 -11.02 17.96
C MET A 199 -9.50 -10.49 19.33
N ALA A 200 -10.57 -11.04 19.91
CA ALA A 200 -11.03 -10.66 21.24
C ALA A 200 -10.04 -11.08 22.34
N GLU A 201 -9.52 -12.31 22.25
CA GLU A 201 -8.46 -12.80 23.14
C GLU A 201 -7.19 -11.94 23.01
N ALA A 202 -6.78 -11.62 21.78
CA ALA A 202 -5.61 -10.80 21.53
C ALA A 202 -5.76 -9.39 22.11
N ARG A 203 -6.96 -8.80 21.99
CA ARG A 203 -7.29 -7.52 22.62
C ARG A 203 -7.23 -7.60 24.14
N ALA A 204 -7.82 -8.63 24.76
CA ALA A 204 -7.80 -8.81 26.20
C ALA A 204 -6.37 -9.04 26.73
N ALA A 205 -5.60 -9.90 26.07
CA ALA A 205 -4.20 -10.16 26.40
C ALA A 205 -3.35 -8.87 26.30
N LYS A 206 -3.53 -8.11 25.21
CA LYS A 206 -2.83 -6.83 25.05
C LYS A 206 -3.26 -5.80 26.10
N TRP A 207 -4.54 -5.71 26.43
CA TRP A 207 -5.04 -4.80 27.45
C TRP A 207 -4.45 -5.08 28.84
N ARG A 208 -4.30 -6.36 29.21
CA ARG A 208 -3.68 -6.75 30.49
C ARG A 208 -2.21 -6.35 30.57
N THR A 209 -1.48 -6.40 29.45
CA THR A 209 -0.03 -6.17 29.41
C THR A 209 0.38 -4.71 29.19
N ILE A 210 -0.49 -3.87 28.61
CA ILE A 210 -0.18 -2.45 28.45
C ILE A 210 -0.27 -1.74 29.81
N LYS A 211 0.82 -1.07 30.21
CA LYS A 211 0.86 -0.18 31.39
C LYS A 211 -0.06 1.04 31.22
N LYS A 212 0.25 1.91 30.25
CA LYS A 212 -0.56 3.11 29.91
C LYS A 212 -1.75 2.74 29.03
N LYS A 213 -2.92 2.52 29.65
CA LYS A 213 -4.15 2.08 28.97
C LYS A 213 -4.52 3.00 27.82
N SER A 214 -4.57 2.44 26.60
CA SER A 214 -4.88 3.19 25.40
C SER A 214 -5.51 2.30 24.34
N PHE A 215 -6.69 2.67 23.86
CA PHE A 215 -7.44 1.89 22.87
C PHE A 215 -6.75 1.85 21.50
N ILE A 216 -6.00 2.88 21.12
CA ILE A 216 -5.30 2.93 19.82
C ILE A 216 -4.17 1.90 19.73
N ARG A 217 -3.65 1.45 20.88
CA ARG A 217 -2.58 0.44 20.96
C ARG A 217 -3.10 -1.00 20.95
N LEU A 218 -4.42 -1.19 20.98
CA LEU A 218 -5.02 -2.52 20.93
C LEU A 218 -5.09 -3.05 19.49
N PRO A 219 -5.07 -4.38 19.30
CA PRO A 219 -5.53 -4.98 18.06
C PRO A 219 -6.95 -4.52 17.73
N PRO A 220 -7.34 -4.35 16.45
CA PRO A 220 -8.73 -4.10 16.10
C PRO A 220 -9.62 -5.24 16.59
N ASP A 221 -10.90 -4.97 16.81
CA ASP A 221 -11.88 -6.04 16.98
C ASP A 221 -12.10 -6.78 15.65
N ALA A 222 -12.70 -7.96 15.70
CA ALA A 222 -12.89 -8.81 14.53
C ALA A 222 -13.77 -8.17 13.44
N ASP A 223 -14.75 -7.35 13.82
CA ASP A 223 -15.65 -6.72 12.86
C ASP A 223 -14.96 -5.56 12.14
N SER A 224 -14.26 -4.70 12.88
CA SER A 224 -13.45 -3.63 12.29
C SER A 224 -12.33 -4.19 11.40
N LEU A 225 -11.66 -5.26 11.84
CA LEU A 225 -10.61 -5.91 11.05
C LEU A 225 -11.19 -6.55 9.77
N ARG A 226 -12.39 -7.15 9.83
CA ARG A 226 -13.06 -7.68 8.64
C ARG A 226 -13.23 -6.60 7.58
N GLN A 227 -13.74 -5.43 7.95
CA GLN A 227 -13.92 -4.34 6.98
C GLN A 227 -12.58 -3.85 6.41
N HIS A 228 -11.54 -3.81 7.24
CA HIS A 228 -10.18 -3.51 6.80
C HIS A 228 -9.63 -4.50 5.77
N CYS A 229 -9.84 -5.80 6.02
CA CYS A 229 -9.43 -6.87 5.11
C CYS A 229 -10.22 -6.85 3.79
N LEU A 230 -11.52 -6.56 3.83
CA LEU A 230 -12.35 -6.42 2.61
C LEU A 230 -11.81 -5.31 1.70
N ARG A 231 -11.48 -4.16 2.29
CA ARG A 231 -10.87 -3.05 1.55
C ARG A 231 -9.52 -3.42 0.96
N ALA A 232 -8.65 -4.01 1.77
CA ALA A 232 -7.34 -4.43 1.32
C ALA A 232 -7.44 -5.44 0.17
N ASN A 233 -8.36 -6.40 0.24
CA ASN A 233 -8.60 -7.39 -0.81
C ASN A 233 -9.08 -6.75 -2.11
N TYR A 234 -10.01 -5.79 -2.04
CA TYR A 234 -10.49 -5.07 -3.23
C TYR A 234 -9.36 -4.31 -3.92
N LEU A 235 -8.53 -3.59 -3.17
CA LEU A 235 -7.39 -2.86 -3.75
C LEU A 235 -6.37 -3.83 -4.37
N ALA A 236 -6.07 -4.94 -3.68
CA ALA A 236 -5.20 -5.97 -4.24
C ALA A 236 -5.80 -6.62 -5.49
N TYR A 237 -7.12 -6.78 -5.55
CA TYR A 237 -7.82 -7.30 -6.72
C TYR A 237 -7.62 -6.40 -7.93
N LEU A 238 -7.75 -5.07 -7.78
CA LEU A 238 -7.53 -4.14 -8.89
C LEU A 238 -6.11 -4.25 -9.46
N VAL A 239 -5.10 -4.29 -8.60
CA VAL A 239 -3.68 -4.37 -9.01
C VAL A 239 -3.36 -5.71 -9.68
N ARG A 240 -3.96 -6.82 -9.22
CA ARG A 240 -3.80 -8.17 -9.81
C ARG A 240 -4.53 -8.34 -11.14
N HIS A 241 -5.48 -7.46 -11.46
CA HIS A 241 -6.28 -7.54 -12.67
C HIS A 241 -6.16 -6.27 -13.53
N PRO A 242 -4.94 -5.91 -13.97
CA PRO A 242 -4.72 -4.67 -14.72
C PRO A 242 -5.43 -4.65 -16.09
N SER A 243 -5.89 -5.79 -16.60
CA SER A 243 -6.63 -5.89 -17.87
C SER A 243 -8.09 -5.42 -17.76
N LEU A 244 -8.61 -5.13 -16.57
CA LEU A 244 -9.99 -4.69 -16.39
C LEU A 244 -10.21 -3.31 -17.02
N LYS A 245 -11.05 -3.26 -18.04
CA LYS A 245 -11.55 -1.99 -18.60
C LYS A 245 -12.65 -1.36 -17.75
N HIS A 246 -13.41 -2.23 -17.08
CA HIS A 246 -14.50 -1.86 -16.21
C HIS A 246 -14.25 -2.32 -14.79
N HIS A 247 -14.00 -1.37 -13.90
CA HIS A 247 -13.67 -1.68 -12.52
C HIS A 247 -14.94 -2.02 -11.74
N PRO A 248 -14.90 -3.08 -10.91
CA PRO A 248 -16.03 -3.42 -10.05
C PRO A 248 -16.30 -2.30 -9.05
N SER A 249 -17.54 -2.18 -8.58
CA SER A 249 -17.86 -1.20 -7.54
C SER A 249 -17.15 -1.55 -6.23
N PRO A 250 -16.59 -0.57 -5.49
CA PRO A 250 -16.04 -0.81 -4.15
C PRO A 250 -17.13 -1.04 -3.09
N ILE A 251 -18.39 -0.75 -3.41
CA ILE A 251 -19.51 -0.85 -2.47
C ILE A 251 -19.73 -2.30 -2.07
N GLY A 252 -19.81 -2.55 -0.76
CA GLY A 252 -19.89 -3.91 -0.20
C GLY A 252 -18.52 -4.58 0.03
N HIS A 253 -17.43 -3.99 -0.48
CA HIS A 253 -16.07 -4.47 -0.24
C HIS A 253 -15.36 -3.65 0.84
N GLY A 254 -16.10 -3.29 1.91
CA GLY A 254 -15.59 -2.46 3.00
C GLY A 254 -15.75 -0.95 2.76
N TRP A 255 -16.49 -0.56 1.72
CA TRP A 255 -17.00 0.79 1.50
C TRP A 255 -18.53 0.83 1.34
N GLU A 256 -19.08 2.00 1.59
CA GLU A 256 -20.50 2.35 1.42
C GLU A 256 -20.64 3.71 0.72
N LEU A 257 -21.81 3.97 0.15
CA LEU A 257 -22.13 5.24 -0.50
C LEU A 257 -22.91 6.12 0.46
N VAL A 258 -22.32 7.23 0.90
CA VAL A 258 -22.94 8.18 1.83
C VAL A 258 -22.91 9.57 1.23
N GLY A 259 -24.10 10.08 0.86
CA GLY A 259 -24.23 11.41 0.25
C GLY A 259 -23.51 11.55 -1.09
N GLY A 260 -23.49 10.49 -1.90
CA GLY A 260 -22.76 10.46 -3.18
C GLY A 260 -21.25 10.30 -3.06
N CYS A 261 -20.71 10.19 -1.85
CA CYS A 261 -19.28 9.93 -1.62
C CYS A 261 -19.06 8.50 -1.13
N CYS A 262 -18.04 7.84 -1.68
CA CYS A 262 -17.58 6.55 -1.19
C CYS A 262 -16.90 6.75 0.18
N ARG A 263 -17.34 6.02 1.21
CA ARG A 263 -16.78 6.09 2.57
C ARG A 263 -16.39 4.69 3.07
N PRO A 264 -15.26 4.55 3.77
CA PRO A 264 -14.90 3.28 4.39
C PRO A 264 -15.90 2.89 5.47
N VAL A 265 -16.44 1.67 5.39
CA VAL A 265 -17.21 1.07 6.48
C VAL A 265 -16.22 0.70 7.58
N ARG A 266 -16.27 1.37 8.73
CA ARG A 266 -15.31 1.11 9.82
C ARG A 266 -15.65 -0.14 10.61
N HIS A 267 -16.93 -0.39 10.81
CA HIS A 267 -17.51 -1.50 11.56
C HIS A 267 -18.98 -1.66 11.15
N THR A 268 -19.56 -2.83 11.34
CA THR A 268 -20.97 -3.15 11.13
C THR A 268 -21.71 -3.49 12.43
N ARG A 269 -20.97 -3.68 13.53
CA ARG A 269 -21.51 -4.01 14.86
C ARG A 269 -21.34 -2.84 15.83
N PRO A 270 -22.20 -2.74 16.86
CA PRO A 270 -22.02 -1.73 17.91
C PRO A 270 -20.70 -1.96 18.66
N ALA A 271 -20.06 -0.87 19.09
CA ALA A 271 -18.77 -0.91 19.78
C ALA A 271 -18.81 -1.65 21.14
N LEU A 272 -20.00 -1.72 21.75
CA LEU A 272 -20.27 -2.46 22.97
C LEU A 272 -21.49 -3.37 22.74
N PRO A 273 -21.55 -4.54 23.41
CA PRO A 273 -22.78 -5.31 23.49
C PRO A 273 -23.93 -4.42 23.98
N MET A 274 -25.10 -4.54 23.37
CA MET A 274 -26.29 -3.78 23.79
C MET A 274 -26.72 -4.07 25.24
N HIS A 275 -26.31 -5.22 25.77
CA HIS A 275 -26.54 -5.64 27.13
C HIS A 275 -25.20 -6.04 27.76
N LEU A 276 -24.72 -5.23 28.70
CA LEU A 276 -23.62 -5.62 29.57
C LEU A 276 -24.21 -6.45 30.73
N PRO A 277 -23.68 -7.65 31.02
CA PRO A 277 -24.02 -8.32 32.26
C PRO A 277 -23.67 -7.40 33.43
N ALA A 278 -24.51 -7.39 34.47
CA ALA A 278 -24.21 -6.66 35.70
C ALA A 278 -22.81 -7.06 36.20
N PRO A 279 -22.01 -6.10 36.73
CA PRO A 279 -20.74 -6.43 37.36
C PRO A 279 -20.98 -7.55 38.36
N ARG A 280 -20.22 -8.64 38.24
CA ARG A 280 -20.19 -9.63 39.31
C ARG A 280 -19.66 -8.90 40.55
N PRO A 281 -20.24 -9.11 41.75
CA PRO A 281 -19.67 -8.56 42.97
C PRO A 281 -18.19 -8.93 43.00
N THR A 282 -17.33 -7.93 43.07
CA THR A 282 -15.90 -8.12 43.27
C THR A 282 -15.75 -8.79 44.64
N GLU A 283 -15.19 -9.99 44.68
CA GLU A 283 -14.63 -10.51 45.93
C GLU A 283 -13.51 -9.54 46.31
N GLU A 284 -13.72 -8.80 47.39
CA GLU A 284 -12.75 -7.86 47.94
C GLU A 284 -11.43 -8.57 48.22
N GLY A 285 -10.32 -8.02 47.71
CA GLY A 285 -8.98 -8.38 48.19
C GLY A 285 -7.97 -8.67 47.09
N GLN A 286 -7.42 -7.60 46.51
CA GLN A 286 -5.97 -7.42 46.33
C GLN A 286 -5.75 -6.02 45.75
N GLU A 287 -5.31 -5.12 46.63
CA GLU A 287 -4.78 -3.80 46.26
C GLU A 287 -3.46 -4.05 45.53
N ASP A 288 -3.44 -3.82 44.22
CA ASP A 288 -2.18 -3.79 43.46
C ASP A 288 -1.51 -2.45 43.77
N GLU A 289 -0.41 -2.49 44.53
CA GLU A 289 0.47 -1.35 44.80
C GLU A 289 1.01 -0.79 43.46
N GLU A 290 0.63 0.45 43.14
CA GLU A 290 1.17 1.19 42.01
C GLU A 290 2.56 1.73 42.36
N ASP A 291 3.61 0.96 42.04
CA ASP A 291 4.99 1.47 42.04
C ASP A 291 5.18 2.38 40.80
N GLU A 292 5.10 3.70 41.04
CA GLU A 292 5.57 4.73 40.12
C GLU A 292 7.12 4.69 40.06
N SER A 293 7.66 4.06 39.01
CA SER A 293 9.02 4.35 38.56
C SER A 293 9.01 4.57 37.05
N ASP A 294 9.16 5.84 36.66
CA ASP A 294 9.51 6.26 35.30
C ASP A 294 10.90 5.71 34.96
N ASP A 295 10.97 4.91 33.90
CA ASP A 295 12.15 4.81 33.05
C ASP A 295 11.68 4.38 31.64
N ASP A 296 11.72 5.34 30.74
CA ASP A 296 11.80 5.11 29.31
C ASP A 296 13.15 4.42 29.03
N ASP A 297 13.13 3.21 28.45
CA ASP A 297 14.33 2.80 27.71
C ASP A 297 14.04 1.93 26.49
N GLU A 298 14.82 2.28 25.48
CA GLU A 298 14.77 1.91 24.10
C GLU A 298 15.27 0.48 23.87
N ASN A 299 14.68 -0.13 22.85
CA ASN A 299 15.35 -0.90 21.82
C ASN A 299 16.78 -1.42 22.12
N ARG A 300 16.89 -2.68 22.59
CA ARG A 300 18.12 -3.46 22.46
C ARG A 300 17.82 -4.93 22.21
N VAL A 301 18.07 -5.38 20.97
CA VAL A 301 18.41 -6.78 20.70
C VAL A 301 19.77 -6.81 20.00
N ALA A 302 20.77 -7.07 20.84
CA ALA A 302 21.99 -7.86 20.64
C ALA A 302 22.78 -7.70 19.33
N ALA A 303 23.84 -6.90 19.43
CA ALA A 303 25.10 -7.17 18.77
C ALA A 303 25.84 -8.31 19.50
N VAL A 304 26.34 -9.29 18.76
CA VAL A 304 27.38 -10.22 19.21
C VAL A 304 28.66 -9.87 18.44
N GLN A 305 29.64 -9.38 19.21
CA GLN A 305 31.08 -9.26 18.92
C GLN A 305 31.65 -10.61 18.42
N ARG A 306 32.74 -10.74 17.65
CA ARG A 306 33.98 -9.96 17.46
C ARG A 306 34.72 -10.63 16.29
N GLY A 307 35.53 -9.87 15.54
CA GLY A 307 36.43 -10.41 14.52
C GLY A 307 37.17 -9.29 13.82
N ASP A 308 38.21 -8.80 14.50
CA ASP A 308 39.18 -7.78 14.12
C ASP A 308 39.89 -8.10 12.79
N SER A 309 40.14 -7.09 11.94
CA SER A 309 41.42 -6.83 11.24
C SER A 309 41.31 -5.83 10.08
N SER A 310 42.34 -4.97 10.04
CA SER A 310 42.95 -4.23 8.93
C SER A 310 42.34 -2.92 8.42
N GLU A 311 43.07 -1.87 8.76
CA GLU A 311 43.18 -0.53 8.17
C GLU A 311 43.63 -0.55 6.69
N SER A 312 43.14 0.42 5.90
CA SER A 312 43.81 1.17 4.80
C SER A 312 42.71 1.92 4.03
N GLU A 313 42.63 3.25 4.10
CA GLU A 313 43.35 4.29 3.33
C GLU A 313 42.36 5.02 2.39
N ASP A 314 42.42 6.35 2.49
CA ASP A 314 42.20 7.38 1.47
C ASP A 314 40.81 7.65 0.85
N SER A 315 40.28 8.85 1.12
CA SER A 315 40.39 9.99 0.19
C SER A 315 39.24 10.99 0.42
N GLU A 316 39.52 12.08 1.15
CA GLU A 316 38.67 13.27 1.20
C GLU A 316 38.93 14.12 -0.06
N CYS A 317 37.88 14.35 -0.85
CA CYS A 317 37.90 15.35 -1.92
C CYS A 317 37.03 16.54 -1.52
N SER A 318 37.73 17.68 -1.46
CA SER A 318 37.35 19.03 -1.07
C SER A 318 36.08 19.62 -1.68
N GLU A 319 35.37 20.38 -0.85
CA GLU A 319 34.41 21.42 -1.24
C GLU A 319 35.12 22.54 -2.02
N ALA A 320 34.53 22.96 -3.15
CA ALA A 320 34.89 24.20 -3.83
C ALA A 320 33.66 25.11 -3.89
N GLY A 321 33.73 26.21 -3.14
CA GLY A 321 32.86 27.36 -3.33
C GLY A 321 33.22 28.09 -4.63
N CYS A 322 32.21 28.54 -5.35
CA CYS A 322 32.35 29.56 -6.39
C CYS A 322 31.52 30.77 -5.96
N SER A 323 32.22 31.78 -5.46
CA SER A 323 31.87 33.17 -5.64
C SER A 323 32.05 33.55 -7.10
N ASP A 324 31.11 34.28 -7.68
CA ASP A 324 31.46 35.28 -8.69
C ASP A 324 30.50 36.46 -8.58
N SER A 325 31.13 37.63 -8.59
CA SER A 325 30.54 38.96 -8.67
C SER A 325 30.36 39.33 -10.14
N ASP A 326 29.17 39.81 -10.50
CA ASP A 326 28.89 41.09 -11.17
C ASP A 326 27.38 41.26 -11.38
#